data_AF-A0A3A4RMG2-F1
#
_entry.id   AF-A0A3A4RMG2-F1
#
_cell.length_a   1.000
_cell.length_b   1.000
_cell.length_c   1.000
_cell.angle_alpha   90.00
_cell.angle_beta   90.00
_cell.angle_gamma   90.00
#
_symmetry.space_group_name_H-M   'P 1'
#
loop_
_entity.id
_entity.type
_entity.pdbx_description
1 polymer ?
#
loop_
_entity_poly.entity_id
_entity_poly.type
_entity_poly.pdbx_seq_one_letter_code
_entity_poly.pdbx_strand_id
1 'polypeptide(L)'
;MSNEPELLPLQRDVQRAIGRALLRFQHLERVLKGLVAGRFTSAMPGQAEAAAKQRLEQVMNSPLGWLKEELLGKYLNPEGNVADESELDKAAARGHIAFRFNLEVPAQDHASLSQHLSVVHERRNVVVHHFLDTFDLQSRESCSAALAYLEETHQLLDTHQGEVLLFAEWAAKMNQVMARQLQGPEFAALLQAGREELAPPPKKKRRRRARR
;
A
#
# COMPACT_ATOMS: atom_id res chain seq x y z
N MET A 1 -2.23 28.91 45.10
CA MET A 1 -1.31 28.10 45.91
C MET A 1 -0.98 26.86 45.08
N SER A 2 0.31 26.66 44.84
CA SER A 2 0.88 26.01 43.67
C SER A 2 0.64 24.51 43.61
N ASN A 3 -0.15 24.06 42.62
CA ASN A 3 -0.33 22.65 42.22
C ASN A 3 0.84 22.13 41.34
N GLU A 4 1.95 22.83 41.35
CA GLU A 4 3.06 22.76 40.39
C GLU A 4 3.95 21.50 40.49
N PRO A 5 4.17 20.84 41.65
CA PRO A 5 5.06 19.67 41.70
C PRO A 5 4.46 18.39 41.09
N GLU A 6 3.12 18.25 41.05
CA GLU A 6 2.45 17.07 40.46
C GLU A 6 2.11 17.23 38.97
N LEU A 7 2.05 18.47 38.47
CA LEU A 7 1.70 18.76 37.07
C LEU A 7 2.86 18.50 36.10
N LEU A 8 4.09 18.85 36.49
CA LEU A 8 5.28 18.65 35.65
C LEU A 8 5.52 17.17 35.26
N PRO A 9 5.41 16.19 36.17
CA PRO A 9 5.44 14.78 35.81
C PRO A 9 4.37 14.38 34.78
N LEU A 10 3.12 14.82 34.98
CA LEU A 10 2.00 14.53 34.06
C LEU A 10 2.26 15.09 32.66
N GLN A 11 2.72 16.34 32.56
CA GLN A 11 3.08 16.96 31.27
C GLN A 11 4.18 16.17 30.54
N ARG A 12 5.20 15.71 31.26
CA ARG A 12 6.27 14.89 30.68
C ARG A 12 5.74 13.55 30.17
N ASP A 13 4.82 12.92 30.89
CA ASP A 13 4.24 11.66 30.46
C ASP A 13 3.34 11.84 29.24
N VAL A 14 2.56 12.94 29.17
CA VAL A 14 1.80 13.32 27.98
C VAL A 14 2.75 13.49 26.78
N GLN A 15 3.82 14.26 26.92
CA GLN A 15 4.79 14.49 25.84
C GLN A 15 5.45 13.19 25.36
N ARG A 16 5.81 12.28 26.28
CA ARG A 16 6.33 10.96 25.92
C ARG A 16 5.29 10.13 25.17
N ALA A 17 4.04 10.13 25.62
CA ALA A 17 2.97 9.37 25.00
C ALA A 17 2.63 9.92 23.59
N ILE A 18 2.68 11.24 23.38
CA ILE A 18 2.60 11.86 22.05
C ILE A 18 3.75 11.36 21.17
N GLY A 19 5.00 11.43 21.67
CA GLY A 19 6.17 10.97 20.92
C GLY A 19 6.04 9.52 20.47
N ARG A 20 5.55 8.63 21.35
CA ARG A 20 5.26 7.23 20.99
C ARG A 20 4.17 7.13 19.92
N ALA A 21 3.06 7.86 20.06
CA ALA A 21 1.97 7.85 19.08
C ALA A 21 2.47 8.30 17.69
N LEU A 22 3.24 9.39 17.63
CA LEU A 22 3.78 9.94 16.39
C LEU A 22 4.69 8.95 15.65
N LEU A 23 5.59 8.27 16.36
CA LEU A 23 6.46 7.26 15.75
C LEU A 23 5.67 6.08 15.19
N ARG A 24 4.61 5.66 15.88
CA ARG A 24 3.74 4.57 15.43
C ARG A 24 2.92 4.94 14.21
N PHE A 25 2.32 6.14 14.19
CA PHE A 25 1.63 6.65 12.99
C PHE A 25 2.58 6.76 11.80
N GLN A 26 3.80 7.29 11.99
CA GLN A 26 4.80 7.36 10.93
C GLN A 26 5.20 5.98 10.41
N HIS A 27 5.34 5.00 11.29
CA HIS A 27 5.64 3.63 10.90
C HIS A 27 4.52 3.02 10.05
N LEU A 28 3.27 3.10 10.51
CA LEU A 28 2.11 2.62 9.77
C LEU A 28 2.00 3.28 8.39
N GLU A 29 2.15 4.61 8.33
CA GLU A 29 2.11 5.36 7.08
C GLU A 29 3.20 4.89 6.10
N ARG A 30 4.41 4.61 6.60
CA ARG A 30 5.53 4.11 5.79
C ARG A 30 5.27 2.71 5.25
N VAL A 31 4.61 1.83 6.01
CA VAL A 31 4.19 0.51 5.54
C VAL A 31 3.15 0.63 4.43
N LEU A 32 2.12 1.47 4.63
CA LEU A 32 1.09 1.73 3.64
C LEU A 32 1.65 2.34 2.34
N LYS A 33 2.64 3.23 2.45
CA LYS A 33 3.37 3.78 1.29
C LYS A 33 4.03 2.69 0.46
N GLY A 34 4.70 1.73 1.11
CA GLY A 34 5.30 0.59 0.43
C GLY A 34 4.27 -0.26 -0.33
N LEU A 35 3.15 -0.57 0.33
CA LEU A 35 2.04 -1.31 -0.27
C LEU A 35 1.46 -0.59 -1.51
N VAL A 36 1.10 0.68 -1.37
CA VAL A 36 0.49 1.48 -2.44
C VAL A 36 1.46 1.72 -3.60
N ALA A 37 2.75 1.89 -3.31
CA ALA A 37 3.78 2.04 -4.34
C ALA A 37 3.98 0.74 -5.15
N GLY A 38 3.93 -0.42 -4.47
CA GLY A 38 4.15 -1.73 -5.09
C GLY A 38 2.95 -2.30 -5.85
N ARG A 39 1.74 -1.76 -5.66
CA ARG A 39 0.50 -2.27 -6.27
C ARG A 39 0.54 -2.29 -7.80
N PHE A 40 1.03 -1.21 -8.41
CA PHE A 40 0.98 -1.01 -9.85
C PHE A 40 2.29 -0.44 -10.36
N THR A 41 2.88 -1.09 -11.36
CA THR A 41 4.05 -0.60 -12.07
C THR A 41 3.82 -0.77 -13.57
N SER A 42 4.09 0.28 -14.33
CA SER A 42 4.14 0.19 -15.80
C SER A 42 5.37 0.91 -16.30
N ALA A 43 6.06 0.32 -17.28
CA ALA A 43 7.28 0.88 -17.83
C ALA A 43 7.51 0.43 -19.27
N MET A 44 8.30 1.20 -20.01
CA MET A 44 8.93 0.69 -21.23
C MET A 44 9.88 -0.47 -20.89
N PRO A 45 10.10 -1.41 -21.82
CA PRO A 45 11.10 -2.46 -21.64
C PRO A 45 12.46 -1.87 -21.23
N GLY A 46 13.06 -2.42 -20.16
CA GLY A 46 14.33 -1.94 -19.61
C GLY A 46 14.24 -0.73 -18.66
N GLN A 47 13.05 -0.15 -18.44
CA GLN A 47 12.88 1.02 -17.56
C GLN A 47 12.10 0.73 -16.26
N ALA A 48 11.85 -0.54 -15.95
CA ALA A 48 11.03 -0.94 -14.80
C ALA A 48 11.57 -0.41 -13.45
N GLU A 49 12.89 -0.44 -13.24
CA GLU A 49 13.51 0.05 -12.00
C GLU A 49 13.30 1.56 -11.81
N ALA A 50 13.46 2.35 -12.88
CA ALA A 50 13.27 3.79 -12.84
C ALA A 50 11.80 4.15 -12.56
N ALA A 51 10.86 3.45 -13.20
CA ALA A 51 9.43 3.62 -12.96
C ALA A 51 9.03 3.27 -11.52
N ALA A 52 9.58 2.19 -10.96
CA ALA A 52 9.34 1.80 -9.58
C ALA A 52 9.86 2.84 -8.57
N LYS A 53 11.07 3.37 -8.79
CA LYS A 53 11.63 4.46 -7.96
C LYS A 53 10.78 5.73 -8.02
N GLN A 54 10.38 6.14 -9.23
CA GLN A 54 9.52 7.30 -9.41
C GLN A 54 8.17 7.13 -8.72
N ARG A 55 7.55 5.94 -8.83
CA ARG A 55 6.29 5.65 -8.14
C ARG A 55 6.46 5.71 -6.62
N LEU A 56 7.55 5.15 -6.09
CA LEU A 56 7.85 5.24 -4.67
C LEU A 56 7.99 6.70 -4.22
N GLU A 57 8.78 7.52 -4.93
CA GLU A 57 8.96 8.94 -4.62
C GLU A 57 7.63 9.72 -4.60
N GLN A 58 6.72 9.45 -5.55
CA GLN A 58 5.39 10.05 -5.57
C GLN A 58 4.57 9.68 -4.33
N VAL A 59 4.60 8.41 -3.94
CA VAL A 59 3.83 7.90 -2.79
C VAL A 59 4.46 8.34 -1.46
N MET A 60 5.78 8.50 -1.38
CA MET A 60 6.49 8.83 -0.15
C MET A 60 6.07 10.16 0.49
N ASN A 61 5.57 11.11 -0.29
CA ASN A 61 5.10 12.42 0.20
C ASN A 61 3.58 12.48 0.40
N SER A 62 2.86 11.38 0.16
CA SER A 62 1.41 11.35 0.26
C SER A 62 0.94 11.19 1.71
N PRO A 63 -0.13 11.90 2.13
CA PRO A 63 -0.69 11.78 3.47
C PRO A 63 -1.48 10.48 3.64
N LEU A 64 -1.68 10.07 4.91
CA LEU A 64 -2.44 8.86 5.25
C LEU A 64 -3.84 8.80 4.62
N GLY A 65 -4.55 9.93 4.54
CA GLY A 65 -5.87 9.99 3.89
C GLY A 65 -5.84 9.53 2.42
N TRP A 66 -4.86 10.01 1.65
CA TRP A 66 -4.67 9.59 0.26
C TRP A 66 -4.24 8.13 0.15
N LEU A 67 -3.38 7.65 1.05
CA LEU A 67 -2.97 6.23 1.07
C LEU A 67 -4.16 5.30 1.32
N LYS A 68 -5.09 5.70 2.20
CA LYS A 68 -6.32 4.95 2.46
C LYS A 68 -7.16 4.84 1.20
N GLU A 69 -7.35 5.94 0.48
CA GLU A 69 -8.10 5.97 -0.78
C GLU A 69 -7.46 5.08 -1.86
N GLU A 70 -6.14 5.13 -2.02
CA GLU A 70 -5.44 4.26 -2.97
C GLU A 70 -5.50 2.79 -2.57
N LEU A 71 -5.36 2.48 -1.27
CA LEU A 71 -5.41 1.11 -0.79
C LEU A 71 -6.81 0.51 -1.01
N LEU A 72 -7.86 1.18 -0.54
CA LEU A 72 -9.23 0.65 -0.56
C LEU A 72 -9.94 0.86 -1.89
N GLY A 73 -9.52 1.84 -2.68
CA GLY A 73 -10.14 2.14 -3.98
C GLY A 73 -9.51 1.37 -5.14
N LYS A 74 -8.26 0.91 -4.99
CA LYS A 74 -7.51 0.31 -6.10
C LYS A 74 -6.75 -0.97 -5.77
N TYR A 75 -6.28 -1.15 -4.52
CA TYR A 75 -5.54 -2.35 -4.14
C TYR A 75 -6.49 -3.45 -3.67
N LEU A 76 -7.30 -3.14 -2.67
CA LEU A 76 -8.25 -4.05 -2.05
C LEU A 76 -9.63 -3.77 -2.63
N ASN A 77 -10.09 -4.66 -3.50
CA ASN A 77 -11.39 -4.58 -4.13
C ASN A 77 -12.38 -5.43 -3.33
N PRO A 78 -13.56 -4.90 -2.98
CA PRO A 78 -14.60 -5.74 -2.42
C PRO A 78 -15.08 -6.76 -3.46
N GLU A 79 -15.37 -7.98 -3.03
CA GLU A 79 -15.93 -9.03 -3.89
C GLU A 79 -17.17 -8.56 -4.67
N GLY A 80 -17.26 -8.99 -5.92
CA GLY A 80 -18.36 -8.61 -6.82
C GLY A 80 -18.22 -7.22 -7.45
N ASN A 81 -17.17 -6.48 -7.14
CA ASN A 81 -16.88 -5.20 -7.77
C ASN A 81 -16.03 -5.38 -9.03
N VAL A 82 -16.39 -4.69 -10.12
CA VAL A 82 -15.65 -4.78 -11.38
C VAL A 82 -14.32 -4.04 -11.24
N ALA A 83 -13.22 -4.71 -11.61
CA ALA A 83 -11.90 -4.09 -11.60
C ALA A 83 -11.85 -2.89 -12.58
N ASP A 84 -11.34 -1.75 -12.10
CA ASP A 84 -11.04 -0.61 -12.98
C ASP A 84 -9.82 -0.91 -13.84
N GLU A 85 -10.03 -1.01 -15.16
CA GLU A 85 -8.99 -1.30 -16.15
C GLU A 85 -8.25 -0.06 -16.67
N SER A 86 -8.63 1.14 -16.23
CA SER A 86 -8.11 2.40 -16.78
C SER A 86 -6.58 2.54 -16.70
N GLU A 87 -5.93 1.94 -15.69
CA GLU A 87 -4.47 1.95 -15.54
C GLU A 87 -3.78 1.04 -16.55
N LEU A 88 -4.34 -0.14 -16.83
CA LEU A 88 -3.83 -1.07 -17.82
C LEU A 88 -4.05 -0.54 -19.23
N ASP A 89 -5.22 0.05 -19.51
CA ASP A 89 -5.52 0.69 -20.80
C ASP A 89 -4.53 1.82 -21.11
N LYS A 90 -4.23 2.67 -20.12
CA LYS A 90 -3.23 3.75 -20.26
C LYS A 90 -1.83 3.20 -20.51
N ALA A 91 -1.45 2.11 -19.85
CA ALA A 91 -0.16 1.48 -20.06
C ALA A 91 -0.06 0.87 -21.47
N ALA A 92 -1.10 0.17 -21.91
CA ALA A 92 -1.19 -0.43 -23.24
C ALA A 92 -1.11 0.63 -24.35
N ALA A 93 -1.83 1.75 -24.21
CA ALA A 93 -1.80 2.86 -25.15
C ALA A 93 -0.39 3.50 -25.28
N ARG A 94 0.45 3.37 -24.25
CA ARG A 94 1.85 3.84 -24.24
C ARG A 94 2.85 2.77 -24.68
N GLY A 95 2.40 1.55 -24.98
CA GLY A 95 3.27 0.42 -25.28
C GLY A 95 4.12 -0.05 -24.09
N HIS A 96 3.66 0.22 -22.86
CA HIS A 96 4.34 -0.21 -21.65
C HIS A 96 4.03 -1.68 -21.32
N ILE A 97 4.98 -2.34 -20.66
CA ILE A 97 4.70 -3.56 -19.90
C ILE A 97 4.17 -3.11 -18.54
N ALA A 98 3.03 -3.65 -18.12
CA ALA A 98 2.40 -3.32 -16.85
C ALA A 98 2.19 -4.55 -15.98
N PHE A 99 2.38 -4.37 -14.68
CA PHE A 99 2.07 -5.32 -13.63
C PHE A 99 1.16 -4.63 -12.62
N ARG A 100 0.02 -5.26 -12.33
CA ARG A 100 -0.96 -4.80 -11.35
C ARG A 100 -1.28 -5.94 -10.40
N PHE A 101 -1.20 -5.66 -9.11
CA PHE A 101 -1.61 -6.55 -8.04
C PHE A 101 -2.82 -5.95 -7.35
N ASN A 102 -3.97 -6.58 -7.51
CA ASN A 102 -5.18 -6.26 -6.76
C ASN A 102 -5.63 -7.51 -6.03
N LEU A 103 -6.33 -7.32 -4.91
CA LEU A 103 -6.90 -8.42 -4.14
C LEU A 103 -8.38 -8.22 -4.00
N GLU A 104 -9.12 -9.28 -4.26
CA GLU A 104 -10.51 -9.37 -3.88
C GLU A 104 -10.59 -9.77 -2.41
N VAL A 105 -11.36 -9.02 -1.65
CA VAL A 105 -11.60 -9.28 -0.22
C VAL A 105 -13.11 -9.25 0.04
N PRO A 106 -13.62 -10.01 1.02
CA PRO A 106 -15.02 -9.95 1.40
C PRO A 106 -15.46 -8.50 1.65
N ALA A 107 -16.65 -8.13 1.17
CA ALA A 107 -17.13 -6.75 1.28
C ALA A 107 -17.21 -6.25 2.74
N GLN A 108 -17.49 -7.16 3.68
CA GLN A 108 -17.48 -6.86 5.11
C GLN A 108 -16.07 -6.51 5.62
N ASP A 109 -15.05 -7.24 5.20
CA ASP A 109 -13.65 -7.01 5.60
C ASP A 109 -13.13 -5.69 5.02
N HIS A 110 -13.51 -5.39 3.76
CA HIS A 110 -13.22 -4.10 3.13
C HIS A 110 -13.82 -2.93 3.91
N ALA A 111 -15.10 -3.01 4.26
CA ALA A 111 -15.80 -1.99 5.03
C ALA A 111 -15.20 -1.81 6.44
N SER A 112 -14.89 -2.92 7.11
CA SER A 112 -14.23 -2.93 8.42
C SER A 112 -12.87 -2.22 8.38
N LEU A 113 -12.02 -2.56 7.40
CA LEU A 113 -10.72 -1.93 7.21
C LEU A 113 -10.86 -0.43 6.89
N SER A 114 -11.85 -0.05 6.09
CA SER A 114 -12.16 1.36 5.79
C SER A 114 -12.50 2.16 7.04
N GLN A 115 -13.34 1.59 7.91
CA GLN A 115 -13.68 2.20 9.19
C GLN A 115 -12.44 2.34 10.08
N HIS A 116 -11.64 1.28 10.21
CA HIS A 116 -10.42 1.30 11.03
C HIS A 116 -9.42 2.35 10.57
N LEU A 117 -9.10 2.41 9.27
CA LEU A 117 -8.17 3.41 8.73
C LEU A 117 -8.71 4.84 8.87
N SER A 118 -10.03 5.02 8.88
CA SER A 118 -10.66 6.32 9.14
C SER A 118 -10.47 6.74 10.59
N VAL A 119 -10.69 5.85 11.56
CA VAL A 119 -10.43 6.11 12.99
C VAL A 119 -8.96 6.42 13.23
N VAL A 120 -8.03 5.66 12.63
CA VAL A 120 -6.58 5.92 12.72
C VAL A 120 -6.23 7.30 12.17
N HIS A 121 -6.79 7.67 11.01
CA HIS A 121 -6.57 8.98 10.39
C HIS A 121 -7.08 10.13 11.28
N GLU A 122 -8.27 10.00 11.85
CA GLU A 122 -8.84 10.97 12.79
C GLU A 122 -7.98 11.13 14.04
N ARG A 123 -7.61 10.01 14.69
CA ARG A 123 -6.76 10.03 15.89
C ARG A 123 -5.41 10.69 15.61
N ARG A 124 -4.80 10.39 14.45
CA ARG A 124 -3.56 11.03 14.00
C ARG A 124 -3.73 12.54 13.86
N ASN A 125 -4.83 12.99 13.27
CA ASN A 125 -5.06 14.43 13.07
C ASN A 125 -5.27 15.16 14.40
N VAL A 126 -5.95 14.56 15.36
CA VAL A 126 -6.01 15.13 16.71
C VAL A 126 -4.61 15.23 17.32
N VAL A 127 -3.84 14.14 17.34
CA VAL A 127 -2.49 14.13 17.96
C VAL A 127 -1.53 15.11 17.29
N VAL A 128 -1.61 15.28 15.97
CA VAL A 128 -0.67 16.10 15.20
C VAL A 128 -1.10 17.56 15.10
N HIS A 129 -2.40 17.82 14.95
CA HIS A 129 -2.88 19.16 14.56
C HIS A 129 -3.76 19.82 15.63
N HIS A 130 -4.52 19.05 16.41
CA HIS A 130 -5.51 19.61 17.34
C HIS A 130 -5.23 19.31 18.80
N PHE A 131 -4.08 18.69 19.11
CA PHE A 131 -3.84 18.16 20.44
C PHE A 131 -3.83 19.26 21.51
N LEU A 132 -3.15 20.37 21.22
CA LEU A 132 -3.08 21.52 22.13
C LEU A 132 -4.37 22.37 22.12
N ASP A 133 -5.17 22.27 21.07
CA ASP A 133 -6.51 22.90 21.03
C ASP A 133 -7.52 22.10 21.88
N THR A 134 -7.30 20.79 22.01
CA THR A 134 -8.19 19.85 22.69
C THR A 134 -7.84 19.68 24.17
N PHE A 135 -6.53 19.66 24.50
CA PHE A 135 -6.04 19.40 25.85
C PHE A 135 -5.16 20.55 26.34
N ASP A 136 -5.66 21.26 27.35
CA ASP A 136 -4.86 22.23 28.10
C ASP A 136 -3.82 21.50 28.97
N LEU A 137 -2.54 21.65 28.64
CA LEU A 137 -1.46 21.03 29.40
C LEU A 137 -1.16 21.73 30.73
N GLN A 138 -1.79 22.87 31.02
CA GLN A 138 -1.69 23.56 32.31
C GLN A 138 -2.72 23.06 33.33
N SER A 139 -3.70 22.24 32.93
CA SER A 139 -4.64 21.58 33.82
C SER A 139 -4.22 20.14 34.10
N ARG A 140 -4.30 19.74 35.37
CA ARG A 140 -4.04 18.36 35.81
C ARG A 140 -5.07 17.41 35.22
N GLU A 141 -6.35 17.79 35.30
CA GLU A 141 -7.49 17.02 34.82
C GLU A 141 -7.38 16.80 33.31
N SER A 142 -7.03 17.86 32.58
CA SER A 142 -6.80 17.81 31.14
C SER A 142 -5.58 16.95 30.77
N CYS A 143 -4.46 17.03 31.52
CA CYS A 143 -3.33 16.13 31.33
C CYS A 143 -3.72 14.65 31.55
N SER A 144 -4.51 14.36 32.58
CA SER A 144 -5.01 12.99 32.83
C SER A 144 -5.93 12.50 31.70
N ALA A 145 -6.84 13.35 31.20
CA ALA A 145 -7.69 13.03 30.05
C ALA A 145 -6.87 12.80 28.77
N ALA A 146 -5.83 13.62 28.54
CA ALA A 146 -4.92 13.48 27.42
C ALA A 146 -4.15 12.15 27.45
N LEU A 147 -3.69 11.73 28.64
CA LEU A 147 -3.05 10.43 28.82
C LEU A 147 -4.00 9.26 28.51
N ALA A 148 -5.25 9.32 29.01
CA ALA A 148 -6.26 8.30 28.69
C ALA A 148 -6.53 8.23 27.19
N TYR A 149 -6.69 9.38 26.53
CA TYR A 149 -6.86 9.47 25.08
C TYR A 149 -5.68 8.86 24.30
N LEU A 150 -4.44 9.13 24.74
CA LEU A 150 -3.23 8.59 24.11
C LEU A 150 -3.07 7.09 24.34
N GLU A 151 -3.46 6.58 25.51
CA GLU A 151 -3.48 5.15 25.82
C GLU A 151 -4.48 4.41 24.92
N GLU A 152 -5.71 4.91 24.79
CA GLU A 152 -6.69 4.38 23.82
C GLU A 152 -6.14 4.41 22.39
N THR A 153 -5.43 5.48 22.03
CA THR A 153 -4.80 5.62 20.72
C THR A 153 -3.70 4.57 20.51
N HIS A 154 -2.91 4.26 21.54
CA HIS A 154 -1.90 3.20 21.48
C HIS A 154 -2.55 1.83 21.32
N GLN A 155 -3.59 1.53 22.09
CA GLN A 155 -4.33 0.26 22.00
C GLN A 155 -4.95 0.07 20.61
N LEU A 156 -5.61 1.10 20.08
CA LEU A 156 -6.13 1.10 18.71
C LEU A 156 -5.03 0.78 17.68
N LEU A 157 -3.88 1.45 17.81
CA LEU A 157 -2.75 1.21 16.91
C LEU A 157 -2.18 -0.20 17.07
N ASP A 158 -2.17 -0.79 18.27
CA ASP A 158 -1.66 -2.15 18.50
C ASP A 158 -2.50 -3.19 17.78
N THR A 159 -3.83 -3.05 17.86
CA THR A 159 -4.77 -3.95 17.17
C THR A 159 -4.58 -3.90 15.65
N HIS A 160 -4.56 -2.71 15.05
CA HIS A 160 -4.62 -2.59 13.58
C HIS A 160 -3.25 -2.63 12.90
N GLN A 161 -2.18 -2.22 13.57
CA GLN A 161 -0.84 -2.25 12.97
C GLN A 161 -0.38 -3.69 12.72
N GLY A 162 -0.76 -4.65 13.58
CA GLY A 162 -0.46 -6.07 13.37
C GLY A 162 -1.05 -6.61 12.06
N GLU A 163 -2.32 -6.32 11.78
CA GLU A 163 -3.02 -6.75 10.56
C GLU A 163 -2.37 -6.18 9.30
N VAL A 164 -2.07 -4.87 9.30
CA VAL A 164 -1.43 -4.19 8.17
C VAL A 164 -0.01 -4.71 7.93
N LEU A 165 0.74 -5.02 9.00
CA LEU A 165 2.09 -5.58 8.89
C LEU A 165 2.08 -7.00 8.32
N LEU A 166 1.20 -7.87 8.82
CA LEU A 166 1.03 -9.23 8.28
C LEU A 166 0.66 -9.20 6.80
N PHE A 167 -0.25 -8.27 6.43
CA PHE A 167 -0.61 -8.06 5.03
C PHE A 167 0.58 -7.57 4.19
N ALA A 168 1.36 -6.61 4.70
CA ALA A 168 2.54 -6.10 4.01
C ALA A 168 3.62 -7.17 3.81
N GLU A 169 3.85 -8.02 4.79
CA GLU A 169 4.77 -9.16 4.68
C GLU A 169 4.29 -10.17 3.62
N TRP A 170 3.00 -10.49 3.63
CA TRP A 170 2.38 -11.35 2.62
C TRP A 170 2.54 -10.75 1.22
N ALA A 171 2.26 -9.45 1.04
CA ALA A 171 2.36 -8.77 -0.26
C ALA A 171 3.82 -8.75 -0.76
N ALA A 172 4.78 -8.50 0.14
CA ALA A 172 6.20 -8.55 -0.18
C ALA A 172 6.63 -9.96 -0.61
N LYS A 173 6.15 -11.01 0.07
CA LYS A 173 6.42 -12.41 -0.28
C LYS A 173 5.82 -12.78 -1.63
N MET A 174 4.60 -12.35 -1.92
CA MET A 174 3.96 -12.56 -3.22
C MET A 174 4.75 -11.91 -4.35
N ASN A 175 5.21 -10.67 -4.17
CA ASN A 175 6.07 -9.99 -5.15
C ASN A 175 7.37 -10.76 -5.41
N GLN A 176 7.99 -11.35 -4.39
CA GLN A 176 9.19 -12.19 -4.56
C GLN A 176 8.89 -13.48 -5.33
N VAL A 177 7.77 -14.14 -5.03
CA VAL A 177 7.34 -15.35 -5.76
C VAL A 177 7.11 -15.01 -7.23
N MET A 178 6.38 -13.92 -7.50
CA MET A 178 6.11 -13.46 -8.87
C MET A 178 7.38 -13.11 -9.63
N ALA A 179 8.31 -12.39 -9.00
CA ALA A 179 9.60 -12.06 -9.60
C ALA A 179 10.38 -13.32 -10.02
N ARG A 180 10.39 -14.37 -9.17
CA ARG A 180 11.01 -15.65 -9.51
C ARG A 180 10.30 -16.35 -10.65
N GLN A 181 8.97 -16.34 -10.67
CA GLN A 181 8.18 -16.96 -11.75
C GLN A 181 8.42 -16.28 -13.10
N LEU A 182 8.47 -14.94 -13.13
CA LEU A 182 8.76 -14.18 -14.36
C LEU A 182 10.16 -14.43 -14.93
N GLN A 183 11.12 -14.81 -14.08
CA GLN A 183 12.46 -15.22 -14.50
C GLN A 183 12.57 -16.72 -14.85
N GLY A 184 11.50 -17.48 -14.61
CA GLY A 184 11.48 -18.93 -14.79
C GLY A 184 11.32 -19.37 -16.25
N PRO A 185 11.77 -20.60 -16.58
CA PRO A 185 11.67 -21.14 -17.94
C PRO A 185 10.21 -21.35 -18.37
N GLU A 186 9.30 -21.62 -17.43
CA GLU A 186 7.86 -21.81 -17.72
C GLU A 186 7.22 -20.53 -18.26
N PHE A 187 7.54 -19.38 -17.67
CA PHE A 187 7.03 -18.09 -18.16
C PHE A 187 7.61 -17.74 -19.54
N ALA A 188 8.89 -18.01 -19.76
CA ALA A 188 9.51 -17.85 -21.08
C ALA A 188 8.84 -18.75 -22.13
N ALA A 189 8.54 -20.01 -21.79
CA ALA A 189 7.82 -20.94 -22.65
C ALA A 189 6.39 -20.47 -22.93
N LEU A 190 5.67 -19.96 -21.92
CA LEU A 190 4.33 -19.39 -22.07
C LEU A 190 4.29 -18.27 -23.12
N LEU A 191 5.26 -17.35 -23.08
CA LEU A 191 5.35 -16.25 -24.05
C LEU A 191 5.70 -16.71 -25.47
N GLN A 192 6.31 -17.87 -25.61
CA GLN A 192 6.75 -18.44 -26.90
C GLN A 192 5.73 -19.40 -27.51
N ALA A 193 4.92 -20.09 -26.70
CA ALA A 193 3.96 -21.10 -27.14
C ALA A 193 2.97 -20.58 -28.20
N GLY A 194 2.56 -19.31 -28.14
CA GLY A 194 1.67 -18.70 -29.14
C GLY A 194 2.35 -18.24 -30.43
N ARG A 195 3.68 -18.29 -30.52
CA ARG A 195 4.44 -17.84 -31.70
C ARG A 195 4.75 -18.98 -32.68
N GLU A 196 4.62 -20.23 -32.25
CA GLU A 196 4.90 -21.41 -33.08
C GLU A 196 3.81 -21.62 -34.16
N GLU A 197 2.55 -21.23 -33.91
CA GLU A 197 1.47 -21.27 -34.91
C GLU A 197 1.55 -20.16 -35.98
N LEU A 198 2.34 -19.11 -35.74
CA LEU A 198 2.53 -18.00 -36.70
C LEU A 198 3.62 -18.28 -37.75
N ALA A 199 4.29 -19.44 -37.68
CA ALA A 199 5.30 -19.84 -38.65
C ALA A 199 4.63 -20.20 -40.01
N PRO A 200 5.02 -19.57 -41.14
CA PRO A 200 4.44 -19.90 -42.43
C PRO A 200 4.75 -21.37 -42.79
N PRO A 201 3.79 -22.12 -43.36
CA PRO A 201 3.98 -23.53 -43.65
C PRO A 201 5.18 -23.74 -44.58
N PRO A 202 5.97 -24.82 -44.40
CA PRO A 202 7.18 -25.05 -45.17
C PRO A 202 6.84 -25.10 -46.66
N LYS A 203 7.55 -24.30 -47.46
CA LYS A 203 7.38 -24.23 -48.92
C LYS A 203 7.55 -25.63 -49.52
N LYS A 204 6.45 -26.22 -50.02
CA LYS A 204 6.47 -27.52 -50.71
C LYS A 204 7.51 -27.45 -51.85
N LYS A 205 8.59 -28.23 -51.77
CA LYS A 205 9.56 -28.38 -52.85
C LYS A 205 8.83 -28.84 -54.11
N ARG A 206 8.65 -27.94 -55.09
CA ARG A 206 8.20 -28.31 -56.44
C ARG A 206 9.21 -29.29 -57.02
N ARG A 207 8.85 -30.58 -57.04
CA ARG A 207 9.56 -31.60 -57.83
C ARG A 207 9.57 -31.13 -59.29
N ARG A 208 10.72 -30.66 -59.77
CA ARG A 208 10.97 -30.48 -61.20
C ARG A 208 10.84 -31.86 -61.85
N ARG A 209 9.74 -32.10 -62.55
CA ARG A 209 9.65 -33.24 -63.49
C ARG A 209 10.66 -32.96 -64.59
N ALA A 210 11.66 -33.82 -64.70
CA ALA A 210 12.56 -33.90 -65.85
C ALA A 210 11.70 -34.13 -67.10
N ARG A 211 11.85 -33.25 -68.09
CA ARG A 211 11.40 -33.52 -69.46
C ARG A 211 12.50 -34.37 -70.11
N ARG A 212 12.14 -35.61 -70.49
CA ARG A 212 12.83 -36.36 -71.53
C ARG A 212 12.37 -35.83 -72.88
#